data_AF-A0A7J4CSS6-F1
#
_entry.id   AF-A0A7J4CSS6-F1
#
_cell.length_a   1.000
_cell.length_b   1.000
_cell.length_c   1.000
_cell.angle_alpha   90.00
_cell.angle_beta   90.00
_cell.angle_gamma   90.00
#
_symmetry.space_group_name_H-M   'P 1'
#
loop_
_entity.id
_entity.type
_entity.pdbx_description
1 polymer ?
#
loop_
_entity_poly.entity_id
_entity_poly.type
_entity_poly.pdbx_seq_one_letter_code
_entity_poly.pdbx_strand_id
1 'polypeptide(L)'
;MVDDKQAVKGFLRLCVRYADDSIERKEERLGTDAERGGDESGLVAWKAYRDFTAHAIQEIDDGVLEEWFEHLQEGEDWRPSPDTEPGESRDSATAGGKDQTSGGGEGQASGDGREGDHTEFTSIATAVLGFEQRRALLDGIISPRPLVLASTRSGEGIDNLAGLSSLAVVSNNPPLVAISLSQDRDGRKRDTLVNLGENGRITLHILPSSHEMAAIVAVTSKALPADESEWEIIEVDGAQSPSEGDWPATFPLALAALECELLQSYELPEGAVAELCILGVRNILAPANTISAIQGGATLSSLCQHGSYRLTPAPDGWGYDCQP
;
A
#
# COMPACT_ATOMS: atom_id res chain seq x y z
N MET A 1 34.68 0.15 31.79
CA MET A 1 33.32 0.14 31.23
C MET A 1 33.35 1.10 30.05
N VAL A 2 33.04 0.62 28.85
CA VAL A 2 32.93 1.52 27.68
C VAL A 2 31.66 2.33 27.91
N ASP A 3 31.76 3.65 27.77
CA ASP A 3 30.60 4.54 27.77
C ASP A 3 29.67 4.11 26.62
N ASP A 4 28.41 3.74 26.94
CA ASP A 4 27.45 3.21 25.97
C ASP A 4 27.26 4.17 24.78
N LYS A 5 27.37 5.48 25.04
CA LYS A 5 27.40 6.53 24.02
C LYS A 5 28.58 6.38 23.07
N GLN A 6 29.79 6.15 23.58
CA GLN A 6 30.97 5.89 22.74
C GLN A 6 30.85 4.56 21.97
N ALA A 7 30.24 3.53 22.56
CA ALA A 7 30.04 2.24 21.90
C ALA A 7 29.10 2.38 20.69
N VAL A 8 27.94 3.02 20.88
CA VAL A 8 26.96 3.25 19.80
C VAL A 8 27.54 4.17 18.72
N LYS A 9 28.19 5.27 19.10
CA LYS A 9 28.88 6.13 18.13
C LYS A 9 29.97 5.38 17.35
N GLY A 10 30.72 4.50 18.02
CA GLY A 10 31.72 3.65 17.39
C GLY A 10 31.11 2.73 16.33
N PHE A 11 29.97 2.10 16.65
CA PHE A 11 29.21 1.27 15.73
C PHE A 11 28.66 2.07 14.54
N LEU A 12 28.00 3.20 14.78
CA LEU A 12 27.45 4.04 13.71
C LEU A 12 28.54 4.56 12.76
N ARG A 13 29.73 4.90 13.27
CA ARG A 13 30.89 5.27 12.43
C ARG A 13 31.35 4.11 11.54
N LEU A 14 31.28 2.87 12.02
CA LEU A 14 31.57 1.69 11.19
C LEU A 14 30.50 1.50 10.11
N CYS A 15 29.22 1.75 10.42
CA CYS A 15 28.13 1.73 9.45
C CYS A 15 28.29 2.77 8.35
N VAL A 16 28.64 4.02 8.70
CA VAL A 16 28.94 5.08 7.73
C VAL A 16 30.11 4.67 6.84
N ARG A 17 31.21 4.21 7.42
CA ARG A 17 32.37 3.75 6.65
C ARG A 17 32.03 2.60 5.71
N TYR A 18 31.24 1.63 6.18
CA TYR A 18 30.78 0.53 5.34
C TYR A 18 29.92 1.01 4.16
N ALA A 19 29.06 2.01 4.40
CA ALA A 19 28.27 2.63 3.35
C ALA A 19 29.15 3.39 2.35
N ASP A 20 30.11 4.18 2.81
CA ASP A 20 31.06 4.89 1.95
C ASP A 20 31.86 3.90 1.07
N ASP A 21 32.41 2.83 1.65
CA ASP A 21 33.12 1.78 0.90
C ASP A 21 32.18 1.06 -0.11
N SER A 22 30.89 0.96 0.19
CA SER A 22 29.87 0.36 -0.69
C SER A 22 29.53 1.28 -1.85
N ILE A 23 29.40 2.59 -1.58
CA ILE A 23 29.15 3.63 -2.58
C ILE A 23 30.35 3.72 -3.52
N GLU A 24 31.57 3.77 -3.00
CA GLU A 24 32.81 3.83 -3.81
C GLU A 24 32.88 2.64 -4.78
N ARG A 25 32.66 1.40 -4.29
CA ARG A 25 32.62 0.21 -5.16
C ARG A 25 31.52 0.27 -6.22
N LYS A 26 30.38 0.88 -5.92
CA LYS A 26 29.27 1.04 -6.88
C LYS A 26 29.56 2.13 -7.91
N GLU A 27 30.15 3.25 -7.48
CA GLU A 27 30.58 4.36 -8.34
C GLU A 27 31.70 3.92 -9.29
N GLU A 28 32.67 3.12 -8.82
CA GLU A 28 33.72 2.53 -9.66
C GLU A 28 33.16 1.61 -10.75
N ARG A 29 32.17 0.77 -10.41
CA ARG A 29 31.49 -0.12 -11.39
C ARG A 29 30.71 0.66 -12.43
N LEU A 30 30.04 1.74 -12.03
CA LEU A 30 29.29 2.63 -12.92
C LEU A 30 30.23 3.40 -13.86
N GLY A 31 31.45 3.73 -13.42
CA GLY A 31 32.47 4.38 -14.24
C GLY A 31 33.12 3.48 -15.30
N THR A 32 33.10 2.15 -15.13
CA THR A 32 33.68 1.19 -16.08
C THR A 32 32.67 0.57 -17.05
N ASP A 33 31.40 0.45 -16.66
CA ASP A 33 30.34 -0.26 -17.41
C ASP A 33 29.25 0.69 -17.94
N ALA A 34 29.63 1.89 -18.43
CA ALA A 34 28.68 2.93 -18.91
C ALA A 34 27.73 2.49 -20.06
N GLU A 35 27.88 1.29 -20.63
CA GLU A 35 26.97 0.70 -21.63
C GLU A 35 26.03 -0.40 -21.07
N ARG A 36 26.09 -0.72 -19.78
CA ARG A 36 25.11 -1.61 -19.12
C ARG A 36 24.51 -0.89 -17.91
N GLY A 37 23.33 -0.31 -18.12
CA GLY A 37 22.55 0.47 -17.13
C GLY A 37 22.70 -0.04 -15.70
N GLY A 38 23.61 0.58 -14.96
CA GLY A 38 23.87 0.23 -13.58
C GLY A 38 22.81 0.81 -12.65
N ASP A 39 22.63 0.15 -11.52
CA ASP A 39 21.66 0.42 -10.46
C ASP A 39 21.86 1.80 -9.79
N GLU A 40 21.50 2.89 -10.49
CA GLU A 40 21.44 4.25 -9.96
C GLU A 40 20.53 4.33 -8.72
N SER A 41 19.45 3.54 -8.70
CA SER A 41 18.49 3.48 -7.60
C SER A 41 19.11 3.00 -6.29
N GLY A 42 19.95 1.96 -6.36
CA GLY A 42 20.65 1.45 -5.20
C GLY A 42 21.71 2.42 -4.70
N LEU A 43 22.36 3.18 -5.58
CA LEU A 43 23.34 4.19 -5.18
C LEU A 43 22.68 5.35 -4.41
N VAL A 44 21.50 5.79 -4.84
CA VAL A 44 20.69 6.78 -4.10
C VAL A 44 20.29 6.24 -2.72
N ALA A 45 19.84 4.99 -2.62
CA ALA A 45 19.50 4.37 -1.33
C ALA A 45 20.70 4.27 -0.38
N TRP A 46 21.89 3.91 -0.89
CA TRP A 46 23.11 3.88 -0.09
C TRP A 46 23.53 5.26 0.41
N LYS A 47 23.40 6.31 -0.42
CA LYS A 47 23.65 7.70 -0.01
C LYS A 47 22.70 8.16 1.08
N ALA A 48 21.40 7.88 0.94
CA ALA A 48 20.42 8.19 1.97
C ALA A 48 20.72 7.48 3.31
N TYR A 49 21.01 6.16 3.27
CA TYR A 49 21.40 5.40 4.46
C TYR A 49 22.64 6.00 5.15
N ARG A 50 23.66 6.35 4.37
CA ARG A 50 24.90 6.99 4.85
C ARG A 50 24.62 8.33 5.51
N ASP A 51 23.82 9.19 4.87
CA ASP A 51 23.49 10.54 5.36
C ASP A 51 22.69 10.49 6.66
N PHE A 52 21.64 9.67 6.75
CA PHE A 52 20.85 9.52 7.97
C PHE A 52 21.67 8.93 9.13
N THR A 53 22.52 7.94 8.85
CA THR A 53 23.39 7.34 9.87
C THR A 53 24.42 8.36 10.40
N ALA A 54 24.99 9.19 9.52
CA ALA A 54 25.89 10.26 9.92
C ALA A 54 25.16 11.34 10.74
N HIS A 55 23.93 11.68 10.36
CA HIS A 55 23.09 12.61 11.10
C HIS A 55 22.78 12.12 12.51
N ALA A 56 22.47 10.83 12.69
CA ALA A 56 22.25 10.25 14.01
C ALA A 56 23.50 10.37 14.92
N ILE A 57 24.72 10.29 14.37
CA ILE A 57 25.95 10.54 15.15
C ILE A 57 25.99 11.99 15.65
N GLN A 58 25.58 12.94 14.80
CA GLN A 58 25.52 14.36 15.14
C GLN A 58 24.48 14.62 16.25
N GLU A 59 23.29 14.01 16.17
CA GLU A 59 22.26 14.13 17.20
C GLU A 59 22.71 13.57 18.56
N ILE A 60 23.51 12.49 18.56
CA ILE A 60 24.14 11.98 19.77
C ILE A 60 25.16 12.99 20.33
N ASP A 61 25.96 13.61 19.46
CA ASP A 61 26.96 14.61 19.85
C ASP A 61 26.34 15.90 20.39
N ASP A 62 25.22 16.32 19.81
CA ASP A 62 24.47 17.52 20.21
C ASP A 62 23.57 17.26 21.43
N GLY A 63 23.49 16.02 21.91
CA GLY A 63 22.72 15.62 23.09
C GLY A 63 21.21 15.50 22.85
N VAL A 64 20.78 15.53 21.58
CA VAL A 64 19.36 15.35 21.19
C VAL A 64 18.87 13.96 21.58
N LEU A 65 19.73 12.95 21.45
CA LEU A 65 19.40 11.56 21.76
C LEU A 65 19.81 11.12 23.18
N GLU A 66 20.05 12.06 24.11
CA GLU A 66 20.54 11.71 25.45
C GLU A 66 19.55 10.83 26.23
N GLU A 67 18.25 11.17 26.16
CA GLU A 67 17.16 10.42 26.80
C GLU A 67 17.12 8.96 26.31
N TRP A 68 17.55 8.70 25.07
CA TRP A 68 17.57 7.35 24.51
C TRP A 68 18.63 6.46 25.18
N PHE A 69 19.74 7.04 25.64
CA PHE A 69 20.77 6.31 26.38
C PHE A 69 20.36 6.04 27.83
N GLU A 70 19.49 6.88 28.42
CA GLU A 70 18.92 6.64 29.75
C GLU A 70 18.00 5.41 29.75
N HIS A 71 17.36 5.12 28.62
CA HIS A 71 16.40 4.03 28.45
C HIS A 71 16.93 2.86 27.59
N LEU A 72 18.25 2.78 27.34
CA LEU A 72 18.85 1.78 26.45
C LEU A 72 18.55 0.32 26.84
N GLN A 73 18.30 0.06 28.13
CA GLN A 73 17.98 -1.27 28.66
C GLN A 73 16.48 -1.57 28.76
N GLU A 74 15.61 -0.59 28.50
CA GLU A 74 14.15 -0.75 28.64
C GLU A 74 13.49 -1.37 27.40
N GLY A 75 14.25 -1.58 26.32
CA GLY A 75 13.79 -2.36 25.16
C GLY A 75 12.71 -1.66 24.32
N GLU A 76 11.93 -2.45 23.57
CA GLU A 76 10.99 -1.96 22.54
C GLU A 76 9.76 -1.22 23.07
N ASP A 77 9.54 -1.21 24.39
CA ASP A 77 8.34 -0.64 25.04
C ASP A 77 8.47 0.85 25.36
N TRP A 78 9.70 1.38 25.41
CA TRP A 78 9.92 2.80 25.65
C TRP A 78 9.80 3.63 24.36
N ARG A 79 9.17 4.81 24.46
CA ARG A 79 9.06 5.78 23.37
C ARG A 79 9.31 7.19 23.95
N PRO A 80 10.14 8.02 23.30
CA PRO A 80 10.26 9.41 23.68
C PRO A 80 8.92 10.12 23.51
N SER A 81 8.60 11.06 24.40
CA SER A 81 7.34 11.80 24.36
C SER A 81 7.26 12.69 23.11
N PRO A 82 6.07 12.88 22.48
CA PRO A 82 5.95 13.65 21.22
C PRO A 82 6.39 15.11 21.28
N ASP A 83 6.59 15.69 22.47
CA ASP A 83 6.70 17.14 22.67
C ASP A 83 8.13 17.64 22.95
N THR A 84 9.17 16.84 22.75
CA THR A 84 10.54 17.31 22.96
C THR A 84 11.15 17.84 21.65
N GLU A 85 10.71 19.01 21.20
CA GLU A 85 11.54 19.82 20.28
C GLU A 85 12.76 20.38 21.04
N PRO A 86 13.97 20.40 20.44
CA PRO A 86 15.16 20.88 21.15
C PRO A 86 15.14 22.41 21.27
N GLY A 87 14.98 22.94 22.49
CA GLY A 87 15.42 24.31 22.80
C GLY A 87 14.51 25.24 23.58
N GLU A 88 13.61 24.79 24.46
CA GLU A 88 12.92 25.71 25.38
C GLU A 88 13.19 25.40 26.86
N SER A 89 13.85 26.36 27.51
CA SER A 89 14.07 26.41 28.95
C SER A 89 12.75 26.50 29.70
N ARG A 90 12.49 25.56 30.61
CA ARG A 90 11.37 25.62 31.56
C ARG A 90 11.60 26.74 32.57
N ASP A 91 10.81 27.81 32.47
CA ASP A 91 10.56 28.72 33.57
C ASP A 91 9.05 28.87 33.85
N SER A 92 8.70 28.47 35.08
CA SER A 92 7.61 28.99 35.92
C SER A 92 6.14 28.67 35.59
N ALA A 93 5.44 28.37 36.69
CA ALA A 93 4.02 28.07 36.84
C ALA A 93 3.09 29.24 36.47
N THR A 94 1.87 28.95 36.00
CA THR A 94 0.59 29.07 36.77
C THR A 94 -0.66 28.86 35.90
N ALA A 95 -1.62 28.12 36.49
CA ALA A 95 -3.09 28.19 36.41
C ALA A 95 -3.83 28.74 35.15
N GLY A 96 -4.81 27.95 34.68
CA GLY A 96 -6.11 28.48 34.25
C GLY A 96 -6.79 27.80 33.05
N GLY A 97 -7.89 27.07 33.33
CA GLY A 97 -9.18 27.17 32.61
C GLY A 97 -9.32 26.68 31.15
N LYS A 98 -10.19 25.66 30.98
CA LYS A 98 -11.18 25.37 29.90
C LYS A 98 -10.78 25.76 28.46
N ASP A 99 -10.82 24.89 27.45
CA ASP A 99 -12.00 24.28 26.84
C ASP A 99 -11.53 23.44 25.63
N GLN A 100 -12.40 22.50 25.23
CA GLN A 100 -12.49 21.68 24.02
C GLN A 100 -11.48 21.87 22.85
N THR A 101 -10.91 20.77 22.32
CA THR A 101 -11.31 20.10 21.04
C THR A 101 -10.19 19.21 20.47
N SER A 102 -10.61 18.22 19.67
CA SER A 102 -9.87 17.41 18.69
C SER A 102 -8.75 16.48 19.16
N GLY A 103 -9.14 15.22 19.42
CA GLY A 103 -8.22 14.09 19.38
C GLY A 103 -8.05 13.59 17.95
N GLY A 104 -6.83 13.71 17.42
CA GLY A 104 -6.34 12.96 16.28
C GLY A 104 -5.24 12.03 16.77
N GLY A 105 -5.56 10.76 16.97
CA GLY A 105 -4.59 9.73 17.34
C GLY A 105 -4.41 8.76 16.19
N GLU A 106 -3.27 8.84 15.50
CA GLU A 106 -2.80 7.78 14.62
C GLU A 106 -2.05 6.74 15.46
N GLY A 107 -2.76 5.66 15.81
CA GLY A 107 -2.16 4.46 16.41
C GLY A 107 -2.03 3.37 15.36
N GLN A 108 -0.80 3.08 14.91
CA GLN A 108 -0.50 1.83 14.21
C GLN A 108 -0.39 0.71 15.25
N ALA A 109 -1.32 -0.25 15.21
CA ALA A 109 -1.19 -1.49 15.97
C ALA A 109 -0.22 -2.43 15.22
N SER A 110 1.05 -2.38 15.57
CA SER A 110 2.04 -3.40 15.19
C SER A 110 2.20 -4.34 16.39
N GLY A 111 1.41 -5.42 16.40
CA GLY A 111 1.56 -6.51 17.36
C GLY A 111 2.22 -7.70 16.66
N ASP A 112 3.50 -7.93 16.95
CA ASP A 112 4.17 -9.21 16.68
C ASP A 112 3.42 -10.28 17.46
N GLY A 113 3.00 -11.36 16.80
CA GLY A 113 2.01 -12.34 17.27
C GLY A 113 2.48 -13.22 18.44
N ARG A 114 2.92 -12.62 19.55
CA ARG A 114 3.20 -13.32 20.81
C ARG A 114 1.89 -13.60 21.54
N GLU A 115 1.77 -14.83 22.03
CA GLU A 115 0.67 -15.38 22.84
C GLU A 115 0.24 -14.39 23.93
N GLY A 116 -0.78 -13.59 23.64
CA GLY A 116 -1.59 -12.94 24.66
C GLY A 116 -2.57 -13.96 25.22
N ASP A 117 -2.93 -13.83 26.50
CA ASP A 117 -4.04 -14.56 27.11
C ASP A 117 -5.35 -14.13 26.41
N HIS A 118 -5.67 -14.75 25.28
CA HIS A 118 -6.80 -14.43 24.42
C HIS A 118 -8.13 -14.98 24.97
N THR A 119 -8.40 -14.79 26.26
CA THR A 119 -9.63 -15.31 26.88
C THR A 119 -10.75 -14.27 27.02
N GLU A 120 -10.49 -12.98 26.79
CA GLU A 120 -11.52 -11.93 26.86
C GLU A 120 -11.87 -11.34 25.49
N PHE A 121 -13.05 -11.73 24.96
CA PHE A 121 -13.65 -11.09 23.79
C PHE A 121 -14.49 -9.88 24.22
N THR A 122 -14.24 -8.73 23.61
CA THR A 122 -15.12 -7.57 23.74
C THR A 122 -16.16 -7.57 22.61
N SER A 123 -17.43 -7.49 22.97
CA SER A 123 -18.52 -7.36 22.00
C SER A 123 -18.84 -5.89 21.74
N ILE A 124 -18.89 -5.50 20.47
CA ILE A 124 -19.32 -4.17 20.03
C ILE A 124 -20.40 -4.35 18.97
N ALA A 125 -21.59 -3.78 19.21
CA ALA A 125 -22.66 -3.79 18.22
C ALA A 125 -22.33 -2.82 17.07
N THR A 126 -22.33 -3.31 15.82
CA THR A 126 -22.00 -2.46 14.67
C THR A 126 -22.97 -1.30 14.51
N ALA A 127 -24.24 -1.45 14.91
CA ALA A 127 -25.27 -0.42 14.83
C ALA A 127 -24.96 0.84 15.67
N VAL A 128 -24.13 0.75 16.72
CA VAL A 128 -23.77 1.92 17.56
C VAL A 128 -22.60 2.73 17.02
N LEU A 129 -21.91 2.22 15.99
CA LEU A 129 -20.72 2.85 15.44
C LEU A 129 -21.07 3.93 14.40
N GLY A 130 -20.27 4.99 14.36
CA GLY A 130 -20.27 5.92 13.23
C GLY A 130 -19.70 5.28 11.96
N PHE A 131 -19.90 5.91 10.80
CA PHE A 131 -19.39 5.43 9.51
C PHE A 131 -17.88 5.18 9.55
N GLU A 132 -17.09 6.15 10.03
CA GLU A 132 -15.62 6.06 10.04
C GLU A 132 -15.10 4.95 10.97
N GLN A 133 -15.68 4.81 12.17
CA GLN A 133 -15.30 3.76 13.12
C GLN A 133 -15.62 2.36 12.57
N ARG A 134 -16.82 2.19 12.00
CA ARG A 134 -17.23 0.94 11.38
C ARG A 134 -16.36 0.60 10.18
N ARG A 135 -16.05 1.58 9.32
CA ARG A 135 -15.13 1.42 8.20
C ARG A 135 -13.74 1.00 8.67
N ALA A 136 -13.16 1.71 9.63
CA ALA A 136 -11.82 1.40 10.14
C ALA A 136 -11.73 -0.01 10.75
N LEU A 137 -12.75 -0.43 11.51
CA LEU A 137 -12.80 -1.79 12.05
C LEU A 137 -12.93 -2.85 10.96
N LEU A 138 -13.86 -2.70 10.02
CA LEU A 138 -14.03 -3.66 8.93
C LEU A 138 -12.80 -3.72 8.03
N ASP A 139 -12.23 -2.56 7.68
CA ASP A 139 -11.04 -2.47 6.84
C ASP A 139 -9.80 -3.05 7.52
N GLY A 140 -9.65 -2.83 8.83
CA GLY A 140 -8.53 -3.34 9.61
C GLY A 140 -8.61 -4.85 9.88
N ILE A 141 -9.82 -5.38 10.12
CA ILE A 141 -10.04 -6.80 10.38
C ILE A 141 -10.00 -7.62 9.08
N ILE A 142 -10.62 -7.13 8.01
CA ILE A 142 -10.67 -7.81 6.71
C ILE A 142 -9.49 -7.31 5.88
N SER A 143 -8.30 -7.81 6.21
CA SER A 143 -7.03 -7.34 5.68
C SER A 143 -5.95 -8.43 5.75
N PRO A 144 -4.98 -8.47 4.82
CA PRO A 144 -4.90 -7.64 3.62
C PRO A 144 -5.92 -8.07 2.55
N ARG A 145 -6.36 -7.11 1.75
CA ARG A 145 -7.25 -7.34 0.61
C ARG A 145 -6.48 -7.23 -0.70
N PRO A 146 -6.83 -8.04 -1.72
CA PRO A 146 -6.30 -7.84 -3.07
C PRO A 146 -6.54 -6.41 -3.52
N LEU A 147 -5.53 -5.78 -4.10
CA LEU A 147 -5.63 -4.46 -4.72
C LEU A 147 -5.32 -4.58 -6.21
N VAL A 148 -6.19 -4.01 -7.04
CA VAL A 148 -6.03 -4.02 -8.49
C VAL A 148 -6.27 -2.63 -9.08
N LEU A 149 -5.70 -2.37 -10.26
CA LEU A 149 -6.16 -1.29 -11.12
C LEU A 149 -7.18 -1.81 -12.12
N ALA A 150 -8.37 -1.23 -12.11
CA ALA A 150 -9.44 -1.51 -13.04
C ALA A 150 -9.39 -0.54 -14.22
N SER A 151 -9.15 -1.06 -15.41
CA SER A 151 -9.31 -0.33 -16.66
C SER A 151 -10.69 -0.57 -17.24
N THR A 152 -11.37 0.50 -17.62
CA THR A 152 -12.69 0.46 -18.30
C THR A 152 -12.70 1.50 -19.41
N ARG A 153 -13.69 1.44 -20.29
CA ARG A 153 -13.89 2.42 -21.36
C ARG A 153 -15.29 2.99 -21.30
N SER A 154 -15.46 4.29 -21.50
CA SER A 154 -16.77 4.94 -21.58
C SER A 154 -17.45 4.69 -22.94
N GLY A 155 -18.75 4.96 -23.05
CA GLY A 155 -19.46 4.91 -24.34
C GLY A 155 -18.88 5.86 -25.41
N GLU A 156 -18.12 6.87 -25.02
CA GLU A 156 -17.43 7.82 -25.92
C GLU A 156 -16.01 7.37 -26.29
N GLY A 157 -15.55 6.24 -25.76
CA GLY A 157 -14.23 5.67 -26.07
C GLY A 157 -13.09 6.19 -25.19
N ILE A 158 -13.40 6.92 -24.11
CA ILE A 158 -12.41 7.39 -23.14
C ILE A 158 -12.07 6.24 -22.18
N ASP A 159 -10.80 5.87 -22.10
CA ASP A 159 -10.35 4.87 -21.13
C ASP A 159 -10.23 5.50 -19.73
N ASN A 160 -10.66 4.78 -18.70
CA ASN A 160 -10.54 5.16 -17.29
C ASN A 160 -9.73 4.12 -16.52
N LEU A 161 -9.04 4.55 -15.46
CA LEU A 161 -8.22 3.68 -14.61
C LEU A 161 -8.45 3.97 -13.12
N ALA A 162 -8.85 2.96 -12.34
CA ALA A 162 -9.17 3.16 -10.92
C ALA A 162 -8.65 2.05 -10.00
N GLY A 163 -8.17 2.41 -8.82
CA GLY A 163 -7.82 1.46 -7.77
C GLY A 163 -9.05 0.81 -7.10
N LEU A 164 -9.04 -0.52 -6.98
CA LEU A 164 -10.10 -1.30 -6.31
C LEU A 164 -9.51 -2.32 -5.34
N SER A 165 -10.09 -2.41 -4.14
CA SER A 165 -9.71 -3.40 -3.11
C SER A 165 -10.83 -4.38 -2.73
N SER A 166 -11.88 -4.46 -3.55
CA SER A 166 -13.07 -5.30 -3.33
C SER A 166 -13.09 -6.58 -4.18
N LEU A 167 -11.97 -6.93 -4.83
CA LEU A 167 -11.88 -8.10 -5.71
C LEU A 167 -11.89 -9.41 -4.91
N ALA A 168 -12.78 -10.33 -5.31
CA ALA A 168 -12.83 -11.69 -4.77
C ALA A 168 -13.11 -12.72 -5.87
N VAL A 169 -12.53 -13.92 -5.76
CA VAL A 169 -12.93 -15.08 -6.57
C VAL A 169 -14.22 -15.66 -5.99
N VAL A 170 -15.22 -15.92 -6.84
CA VAL A 170 -16.53 -16.44 -6.39
C VAL A 170 -16.91 -17.79 -7.01
N SER A 171 -16.31 -18.16 -8.15
CA SER A 171 -16.47 -19.49 -8.75
C SER A 171 -15.28 -19.84 -9.63
N ASN A 172 -14.90 -21.12 -9.66
CA ASN A 172 -13.86 -21.64 -10.55
C ASN A 172 -14.45 -22.29 -11.82
N ASN A 173 -15.72 -22.70 -11.81
CA ASN A 173 -16.38 -23.29 -12.97
C ASN A 173 -17.88 -22.89 -13.02
N PRO A 174 -18.27 -21.85 -13.80
CA PRO A 174 -17.40 -21.02 -14.64
C PRO A 174 -16.46 -20.11 -13.81
N PRO A 175 -15.38 -19.55 -14.39
CA PRO A 175 -14.46 -18.66 -13.70
C PRO A 175 -15.12 -17.29 -13.48
N LEU A 176 -15.50 -17.01 -12.23
CA LEU A 176 -16.19 -15.78 -11.85
C LEU A 176 -15.44 -15.06 -10.73
N VAL A 177 -15.39 -13.74 -10.83
CA VAL A 177 -14.94 -12.83 -9.78
C VAL A 177 -16.04 -11.83 -9.45
N ALA A 178 -15.98 -11.24 -8.26
CA ALA A 178 -16.87 -10.17 -7.84
C ALA A 178 -16.08 -8.92 -7.46
N ILE A 179 -16.66 -7.75 -7.75
CA ILE A 179 -16.21 -6.45 -7.26
C ILE A 179 -17.41 -5.67 -6.72
N SER A 180 -17.17 -4.80 -5.76
CA SER A 180 -18.18 -3.86 -5.24
C SER A 180 -17.78 -2.44 -5.61
N LEU A 181 -18.68 -1.71 -6.29
CA LEU A 181 -18.46 -0.34 -6.76
C LEU A 181 -19.47 0.61 -6.11
N SER A 182 -18.97 1.64 -5.41
CA SER A 182 -19.80 2.59 -4.66
C SER A 182 -20.15 3.84 -5.46
N GLN A 183 -21.06 4.62 -4.90
CA GLN A 183 -21.29 6.03 -5.24
C GLN A 183 -20.53 6.94 -4.27
N ASP A 184 -20.33 8.20 -4.65
CA ASP A 184 -19.83 9.24 -3.75
C ASP A 184 -20.94 9.82 -2.85
N ARG A 185 -20.62 10.88 -2.10
CA ARG A 185 -21.55 11.52 -1.17
C ARG A 185 -22.69 12.29 -1.86
N ASP A 186 -22.51 12.66 -3.12
CA ASP A 186 -23.48 13.38 -3.93
C ASP A 186 -24.33 12.42 -4.79
N GLY A 187 -24.12 11.10 -4.64
CA GLY A 187 -24.83 10.06 -5.37
C GLY A 187 -24.28 9.79 -6.78
N ARG A 188 -23.14 10.36 -7.13
CA ARG A 188 -22.47 10.06 -8.41
C ARG A 188 -21.85 8.68 -8.32
N LYS A 189 -22.23 7.80 -9.26
CA LYS A 189 -21.59 6.48 -9.45
C LYS A 189 -20.15 6.69 -9.90
N ARG A 190 -19.26 5.80 -9.47
CA ARG A 190 -17.90 5.72 -10.04
C ARG A 190 -17.98 5.55 -11.56
N ASP A 191 -17.12 6.22 -12.30
CA ASP A 191 -17.07 6.10 -13.76
C ASP A 191 -16.81 4.65 -14.18
N THR A 192 -16.00 3.89 -13.42
CA THR A 192 -15.86 2.43 -13.59
C THR A 192 -17.20 1.68 -13.62
N LEU A 193 -18.17 2.05 -12.77
CA LEU A 193 -19.49 1.40 -12.73
C LEU A 193 -20.36 1.82 -13.92
N VAL A 194 -20.31 3.09 -14.29
CA VAL A 194 -21.04 3.64 -15.45
C VAL A 194 -20.53 2.97 -16.73
N ASN A 195 -19.22 3.00 -16.97
CA ASN A 195 -18.54 2.39 -18.10
C ASN A 195 -18.83 0.90 -18.21
N LEU A 196 -18.80 0.19 -17.08
CA LEU A 196 -19.08 -1.24 -17.06
C LEU A 196 -20.53 -1.56 -17.40
N GLY A 197 -21.47 -0.68 -17.04
CA GLY A 197 -22.88 -0.79 -17.45
C GLY A 197 -23.10 -0.51 -18.93
N GLU A 198 -22.32 0.38 -19.53
CA GLU A 198 -22.43 0.77 -20.94
C GLU A 198 -21.73 -0.23 -21.88
N ASN A 199 -20.49 -0.62 -21.57
CA ASN A 199 -19.63 -1.42 -22.44
C ASN A 199 -19.46 -2.87 -21.99
N GLY A 200 -19.81 -3.19 -20.73
CA GLY A 200 -19.80 -4.57 -20.23
C GLY A 200 -18.41 -5.19 -20.05
N ARG A 201 -17.32 -4.45 -20.24
CA ARG A 201 -15.94 -4.95 -20.19
C ARG A 201 -15.07 -4.18 -19.21
N ILE A 202 -14.19 -4.91 -18.53
CA ILE A 202 -13.23 -4.39 -17.56
C ILE A 202 -11.96 -5.26 -17.56
N THR A 203 -10.80 -4.62 -17.47
CA THR A 203 -9.52 -5.30 -17.30
C THR A 203 -8.97 -5.01 -15.90
N LEU A 204 -8.83 -6.06 -15.08
CA LEU A 204 -8.37 -5.95 -13.69
C LEU A 204 -6.89 -6.33 -13.61
N HIS A 205 -6.03 -5.39 -13.19
CA HIS A 205 -4.58 -5.53 -13.19
C HIS A 205 -4.03 -5.81 -11.80
N ILE A 206 -3.35 -6.93 -11.66
CA ILE A 206 -2.61 -7.30 -10.44
C ILE A 206 -1.27 -6.59 -10.50
N LEU A 207 -0.99 -5.75 -9.51
CA LEU A 207 0.20 -4.89 -9.51
C LEU A 207 1.37 -5.54 -8.76
N PRO A 208 2.63 -5.31 -9.18
CA PRO A 208 3.79 -5.68 -8.39
C PRO A 208 3.85 -4.90 -7.07
N SER A 209 4.37 -5.54 -6.02
CA SER A 209 4.62 -4.91 -4.72
C SER A 209 5.77 -3.90 -4.82
N SER A 210 5.51 -2.68 -5.28
CA SER A 210 6.51 -1.60 -5.33
C SER A 210 5.92 -0.25 -4.89
N HIS A 211 6.80 0.65 -4.45
CA HIS A 211 6.44 2.03 -4.10
C HIS A 211 5.90 2.79 -5.31
N GLU A 212 6.45 2.54 -6.50
CA GLU A 212 5.99 3.12 -7.76
C GLU A 212 4.53 2.74 -8.04
N MET A 213 4.17 1.45 -7.87
CA MET A 213 2.79 1.00 -8.04
C MET A 213 1.86 1.60 -6.99
N ALA A 214 2.32 1.72 -5.75
CA ALA A 214 1.56 2.39 -4.69
C ALA A 214 1.29 3.86 -5.02
N ALA A 215 2.28 4.57 -5.59
CA ALA A 215 2.12 5.95 -6.03
C ALA A 215 1.12 6.07 -7.19
N ILE A 216 1.17 5.17 -8.18
CA ILE A 216 0.21 5.14 -9.29
C ILE A 216 -1.22 4.91 -8.78
N VAL A 217 -1.43 3.97 -7.85
CA VAL A 217 -2.75 3.75 -7.24
C VAL A 217 -3.24 5.00 -6.50
N ALA A 218 -2.35 5.69 -5.78
CA ALA A 218 -2.71 6.93 -5.09
C ALA A 218 -3.09 8.05 -6.07
N VAL A 219 -2.38 8.19 -7.19
CA VAL A 219 -2.64 9.20 -8.22
C VAL A 219 -3.98 8.94 -8.93
N THR A 220 -4.24 7.69 -9.32
CA THR A 220 -5.50 7.26 -9.98
C THR A 220 -6.72 7.29 -9.05
N SER A 221 -6.53 7.53 -7.74
CA SER A 221 -7.63 7.68 -6.78
C SER A 221 -8.14 9.12 -6.65
N LYS A 222 -7.53 10.08 -7.36
CA LYS A 222 -7.96 11.48 -7.39
C LYS A 222 -9.29 11.60 -8.16
N ALA A 223 -10.18 12.46 -7.68
CA ALA A 223 -11.42 12.74 -8.38
C ALA A 223 -11.14 13.56 -9.65
N LEU A 224 -11.50 13.00 -10.81
CA LEU A 224 -11.47 13.67 -12.11
C LEU A 224 -12.90 13.85 -12.65
N PRO A 225 -13.12 14.81 -13.55
CA PRO A 225 -14.30 14.86 -14.41
C PRO A 225 -14.47 13.58 -15.24
N ALA A 226 -15.71 13.26 -15.64
CA ALA A 226 -16.02 12.04 -16.38
C ALA A 226 -15.39 11.98 -17.79
N ASP A 227 -15.07 13.16 -18.34
CA ASP A 227 -14.45 13.36 -19.65
C ASP A 227 -12.92 13.44 -19.59
N GLU A 228 -12.32 13.31 -18.40
CA GLU A 228 -10.88 13.23 -18.20
C GLU A 228 -10.47 11.79 -17.85
N SER A 229 -9.28 11.40 -18.32
CA SER A 229 -8.76 10.05 -18.13
C SER A 229 -7.67 10.01 -17.07
N GLU A 230 -7.74 9.05 -16.13
CA GLU A 230 -6.66 8.82 -15.19
C GLU A 230 -5.35 8.38 -15.87
N TRP A 231 -5.43 7.87 -17.11
CA TRP A 231 -4.25 7.55 -17.92
C TRP A 231 -3.42 8.79 -18.27
N GLU A 232 -4.03 9.98 -18.33
CA GLU A 232 -3.33 11.23 -18.67
C GLU A 232 -2.53 11.82 -17.50
N ILE A 233 -2.82 11.38 -16.26
CA ILE A 233 -2.18 11.90 -15.05
C ILE A 233 -1.13 10.94 -14.47
N ILE A 234 -0.88 9.82 -15.14
CA ILE A 234 0.19 8.88 -14.81
C ILE A 234 1.24 8.86 -15.93
N GLU A 235 2.50 8.64 -15.59
CA GLU A 235 3.61 8.64 -16.56
C GLU A 235 3.74 7.28 -17.29
N VAL A 236 2.63 6.57 -17.49
CA VAL A 236 2.59 5.23 -18.08
C VAL A 236 1.44 5.14 -19.08
N ASP A 237 1.79 4.92 -20.34
CA ASP A 237 0.81 4.72 -21.41
C ASP A 237 0.11 3.36 -21.29
N GLY A 238 -1.20 3.36 -21.53
CA GLY A 238 -1.97 2.12 -21.70
C GLY A 238 -1.53 1.35 -22.95
N ALA A 239 -1.43 0.03 -22.84
CA ALA A 239 -1.15 -0.85 -23.95
C ALA A 239 -2.45 -1.43 -24.55
N GLN A 240 -2.43 -1.74 -25.85
CA GLN A 240 -3.52 -2.50 -26.46
C GLN A 240 -3.57 -3.91 -25.87
N SER A 241 -4.77 -4.42 -25.60
CA SER A 241 -4.96 -5.83 -25.24
C SER A 241 -4.42 -6.76 -26.34
N PRO A 242 -3.71 -7.85 -25.97
CA PRO A 242 -3.30 -8.89 -26.91
C PRO A 242 -4.44 -9.86 -27.27
N SER A 243 -5.56 -9.82 -26.56
CA SER A 243 -6.72 -10.68 -26.81
C SER A 243 -7.56 -10.16 -27.97
N GLU A 244 -8.33 -11.05 -28.59
CA GLU A 244 -9.33 -10.65 -29.58
C GLU A 244 -10.49 -9.88 -28.90
N GLY A 245 -10.94 -8.82 -29.57
CA GLY A 245 -12.05 -7.98 -29.15
C GLY A 245 -11.62 -6.58 -28.69
N ASP A 246 -12.60 -5.69 -28.54
CA ASP A 246 -12.38 -4.33 -28.03
C ASP A 246 -12.32 -4.34 -26.50
N TRP A 247 -11.13 -4.57 -25.95
CA TRP A 247 -10.87 -4.55 -24.50
C TRP A 247 -10.36 -3.18 -24.07
N PRO A 248 -10.69 -2.72 -22.84
CA PRO A 248 -10.06 -1.53 -22.26
C PRO A 248 -8.53 -1.64 -22.22
N ALA A 249 -7.85 -0.50 -22.22
CA ALA A 249 -6.39 -0.45 -22.23
C ALA A 249 -5.77 -1.28 -21.09
N THR A 250 -4.71 -2.03 -21.41
CA THR A 250 -3.96 -2.87 -20.48
C THR A 250 -2.85 -2.05 -19.82
N PHE A 251 -2.73 -2.12 -18.50
CA PHE A 251 -1.64 -1.50 -17.76
C PHE A 251 -0.35 -2.34 -17.93
N PRO A 252 0.68 -1.81 -18.61
CA PRO A 252 1.82 -2.63 -19.07
C PRO A 252 2.74 -3.13 -17.96
N LEU A 253 2.70 -2.51 -16.77
CA LEU A 253 3.53 -2.89 -15.63
C LEU A 253 2.85 -3.93 -14.70
N ALA A 254 1.67 -4.44 -15.07
CA ALA A 254 0.95 -5.45 -14.30
C ALA A 254 1.68 -6.81 -14.28
N LEU A 255 1.63 -7.52 -13.15
CA LEU A 255 2.10 -8.92 -13.04
C LEU A 255 1.21 -9.88 -13.81
N ALA A 256 -0.09 -9.61 -13.76
CA ALA A 256 -1.13 -10.33 -14.48
C ALA A 256 -2.34 -9.40 -14.67
N ALA A 257 -3.19 -9.68 -15.65
CA ALA A 257 -4.46 -9.00 -15.84
C ALA A 257 -5.59 -10.01 -16.10
N LEU A 258 -6.78 -9.68 -15.61
CA LEU A 258 -8.00 -10.44 -15.83
C LEU A 258 -8.92 -9.63 -16.73
N GLU A 259 -9.15 -10.11 -17.95
CA GLU A 259 -10.13 -9.53 -18.86
C GLU A 259 -11.50 -10.12 -18.56
N CYS A 260 -12.42 -9.27 -18.11
CA CYS A 260 -13.68 -9.69 -17.54
C CYS A 260 -14.87 -9.03 -18.24
N GLU A 261 -15.97 -9.77 -18.34
CA GLU A 261 -17.25 -9.26 -18.79
C GLU A 261 -18.26 -9.17 -17.63
N LEU A 262 -19.04 -8.10 -17.56
CA LEU A 262 -20.14 -7.97 -16.62
C LEU A 262 -21.23 -8.98 -16.94
N LEU A 263 -21.54 -9.86 -15.99
CA LEU A 263 -22.66 -10.81 -16.12
C LEU A 263 -23.90 -10.31 -15.40
N GLN A 264 -23.72 -9.78 -14.19
CA GLN A 264 -24.81 -9.31 -13.33
C GLN A 264 -24.34 -8.14 -12.47
N SER A 265 -25.21 -7.16 -12.25
CA SER A 265 -25.06 -6.13 -11.22
C SER A 265 -26.23 -6.22 -10.24
N TYR A 266 -25.95 -6.10 -8.96
CA TYR A 266 -26.93 -6.16 -7.88
C TYR A 266 -26.80 -4.95 -6.98
N GLU A 267 -27.91 -4.22 -6.80
CA GLU A 267 -28.03 -3.24 -5.72
C GLU A 267 -27.95 -3.97 -4.37
N LEU A 268 -27.11 -3.47 -3.47
CA LEU A 268 -26.98 -4.05 -2.14
C LEU A 268 -28.15 -3.62 -1.24
N PRO A 269 -28.58 -4.49 -0.32
CA PRO A 269 -29.72 -4.22 0.56
C PRO A 269 -29.38 -3.16 1.63
N GLU A 270 -30.36 -2.86 2.48
CA GLU A 270 -30.21 -1.97 3.65
C GLU A 270 -29.74 -0.54 3.30
N GLY A 271 -30.07 -0.06 2.10
CA GLY A 271 -29.72 1.30 1.67
C GLY A 271 -28.23 1.48 1.38
N ALA A 272 -27.49 0.39 1.16
CA ALA A 272 -26.11 0.45 0.72
C ALA A 272 -26.01 1.16 -0.64
N VAL A 273 -25.03 2.06 -0.76
CA VAL A 273 -24.81 2.90 -1.95
C VAL A 273 -23.86 2.25 -2.96
N ALA A 274 -23.56 0.96 -2.79
CA ALA A 274 -22.69 0.21 -3.68
C ALA A 274 -23.47 -0.88 -4.42
N GLU A 275 -22.99 -1.19 -5.62
CA GLU A 275 -23.47 -2.29 -6.44
C GLU A 275 -22.43 -3.42 -6.46
N LEU A 276 -22.90 -4.65 -6.28
CA LEU A 276 -22.11 -5.86 -6.42
C LEU A 276 -22.15 -6.33 -7.87
N CYS A 277 -21.01 -6.31 -8.54
CA CYS A 277 -20.84 -6.75 -9.91
C CYS A 277 -20.25 -8.16 -9.95
N ILE A 278 -20.93 -9.10 -10.60
CA ILE A 278 -20.42 -10.44 -10.91
C ILE A 278 -19.84 -10.43 -12.32
N LEU A 279 -18.57 -10.77 -12.43
CA LEU A 279 -17.80 -10.71 -13.67
C LEU A 279 -17.37 -12.10 -14.11
N GLY A 280 -17.54 -12.41 -15.39
CA GLY A 280 -16.99 -13.61 -16.02
C GLY A 280 -15.59 -13.35 -16.52
N VAL A 281 -14.60 -14.10 -16.03
CA VAL A 281 -13.22 -14.00 -16.52
C VAL A 281 -13.14 -14.67 -17.89
N ARG A 282 -12.72 -13.93 -18.91
CA ARG A 282 -12.59 -14.42 -20.29
C ARG A 282 -11.17 -14.78 -20.63
N ASN A 283 -10.23 -13.91 -20.29
CA ASN A 283 -8.82 -14.13 -20.52
C ASN A 283 -8.00 -13.79 -19.28
N ILE A 284 -6.88 -14.48 -19.11
CA ILE A 284 -5.85 -14.19 -18.11
C ILE A 284 -4.59 -13.83 -18.89
N LEU A 285 -4.11 -12.61 -18.71
CA LEU A 285 -2.91 -12.09 -19.36
C LEU A 285 -1.76 -12.12 -18.37
N ALA A 286 -0.70 -12.84 -18.68
CA ALA A 286 0.56 -12.82 -17.94
C ALA A 286 1.68 -13.45 -18.78
N PRO A 287 2.96 -13.19 -18.47
CA PRO A 287 4.06 -13.94 -19.05
C PRO A 287 3.88 -15.45 -18.88
N ALA A 288 4.25 -16.25 -19.89
CA ALA A 288 4.02 -17.70 -19.89
C ALA A 288 4.69 -18.44 -18.71
N ASN A 289 5.86 -17.95 -18.29
CA ASN A 289 6.55 -18.43 -17.09
C ASN A 289 5.77 -18.12 -15.81
N THR A 290 5.17 -16.93 -15.71
CA THR A 290 4.30 -16.55 -14.57
C THR A 290 3.07 -17.45 -14.50
N ILE A 291 2.39 -17.70 -15.62
CA ILE A 291 1.23 -18.61 -15.68
C ILE A 291 1.62 -20.02 -15.21
N SER A 292 2.72 -20.55 -15.76
CA SER A 292 3.19 -21.90 -15.43
C SER A 292 3.57 -22.02 -13.94
N ALA A 293 4.19 -20.98 -13.37
CA ALA A 293 4.54 -20.95 -11.95
C ALA A 293 3.30 -20.96 -11.06
N ILE A 294 2.30 -20.13 -11.36
CA ILE A 294 1.04 -20.08 -10.60
C ILE A 294 0.29 -21.41 -10.67
N GLN A 295 0.22 -22.03 -11.84
CA GLN A 295 -0.38 -23.36 -12.01
C GLN A 295 0.38 -24.45 -11.22
N GLY A 296 1.67 -24.23 -10.97
CA GLY A 296 2.50 -25.07 -10.10
C GLY A 296 2.39 -24.76 -8.61
N GLY A 297 1.52 -23.83 -8.20
CA GLY A 297 1.29 -23.44 -6.80
C GLY A 297 2.06 -22.21 -6.34
N ALA A 298 2.80 -21.53 -7.22
CA ALA A 298 3.46 -20.29 -6.86
C ALA A 298 2.43 -19.16 -6.62
N THR A 299 2.76 -18.24 -5.74
CA THR A 299 1.99 -17.02 -5.48
C THR A 299 2.68 -15.81 -6.10
N LEU A 300 1.91 -14.76 -6.36
CA LEU A 300 2.43 -13.48 -6.84
C LEU A 300 2.76 -12.57 -5.66
N SER A 301 3.94 -11.93 -5.69
CA SER A 301 4.23 -10.79 -4.79
C SER A 301 3.49 -9.56 -5.30
N SER A 302 2.20 -9.50 -4.98
CA SER A 302 1.27 -8.46 -5.43
C SER A 302 1.03 -7.39 -4.39
N LEU A 303 0.79 -6.16 -4.84
CA LEU A 303 0.41 -5.05 -3.98
C LEU A 303 -0.99 -5.31 -3.38
N CYS A 304 -1.15 -5.05 -2.10
CA CYS A 304 -2.37 -5.27 -1.33
C CYS A 304 -2.77 -4.03 -0.54
N GLN A 305 -4.07 -3.95 -0.21
CA GLN A 305 -4.60 -2.94 0.70
C GLN A 305 -4.63 -3.52 2.13
N HIS A 306 -3.99 -2.85 3.08
CA HIS A 306 -4.01 -3.18 4.50
C HIS A 306 -4.70 -2.08 5.29
N GLY A 307 -5.88 -2.33 5.87
CA GLY A 307 -6.68 -1.25 6.45
C GLY A 307 -7.17 -0.25 5.39
N SER A 308 -7.54 0.96 5.79
CA SER A 308 -8.16 1.94 4.86
C SER A 308 -7.15 2.72 4.00
N TYR A 309 -5.90 2.89 4.45
CA TYR A 309 -4.98 3.87 3.87
C TYR A 309 -3.54 3.37 3.68
N ARG A 310 -3.28 2.09 3.90
CA ARG A 310 -1.94 1.52 3.79
C ARG A 310 -1.89 0.52 2.66
N LEU A 311 -0.93 0.71 1.74
CA LEU A 311 -0.60 -0.27 0.71
C LEU A 311 0.63 -1.05 1.16
N THR A 312 0.58 -2.38 1.08
CA THR A 312 1.67 -3.27 1.49
C THR A 312 1.86 -4.36 0.46
N PRO A 313 3.03 -5.02 0.42
CA PRO A 313 3.16 -6.31 -0.25
C PRO A 313 2.13 -7.31 0.29
N ALA A 314 1.79 -8.31 -0.52
CA ALA A 314 1.11 -9.51 -0.05
C ALA A 314 1.94 -10.16 1.08
N PRO A 315 1.30 -10.72 2.12
CA PRO A 315 2.02 -11.34 3.22
C PRO A 315 2.95 -12.45 2.75
N ASP A 316 4.23 -12.34 3.10
CA ASP A 316 5.29 -13.28 2.73
C ASP A 316 6.17 -13.69 3.93
N GLY A 317 5.91 -13.16 5.13
CA GLY A 317 6.77 -13.35 6.31
C GLY A 317 6.75 -14.78 6.87
N TRP A 318 5.58 -15.40 7.00
CA TRP A 318 5.44 -16.81 7.41
C TRP A 318 4.29 -17.47 6.64
N GLY A 319 4.41 -18.77 6.39
CA GLY A 319 3.38 -19.56 5.71
C GLY A 319 3.29 -20.98 6.27
N TYR A 320 2.13 -21.59 6.10
CA TYR A 320 1.90 -23.01 6.37
C TYR A 320 1.10 -23.59 5.21
N ASP A 321 1.73 -24.46 4.42
CA ASP A 321 1.11 -25.05 3.25
C ASP A 321 0.14 -26.16 3.67
N CYS A 322 -1.16 -25.86 3.58
CA CYS A 322 -2.20 -26.88 3.71
C CYS A 322 -2.19 -27.79 2.48
N GLN A 323 -2.33 -29.09 2.69
CA GLN A 323 -2.60 -30.01 1.57
C GLN A 323 -3.99 -29.70 0.97
N PRO A 324 -4.14 -29.76 -0.36
CA PRO A 324 -5.39 -29.41 -1.05
C PRO A 324 -6.57 -30.32 -0.69
#